data_AF-A0ABC8QTG4-F1
#
_entry.id   AF-A0ABC8QTG4-F1
#
_cell.length_a   1.000
_cell.length_b   1.000
_cell.length_c   1.000
_cell.angle_alpha   90.00
_cell.angle_beta   90.00
_cell.angle_gamma   90.00
#
_symmetry.space_group_name_H-M   'P 1'
#
loop_
_entity.id
_entity.type
_entity.pdbx_description
1 polymer ?
#
loop_
_entity_poly.entity_id
_entity_poly.type
_entity_poly.pdbx_seq_one_letter_code
_entity_poly.pdbx_strand_id
1 'polypeptide(L)'
;EGNAARYITRSQAVKSLQVSLSLFRKLCILKGIFPREPKKKMKGNHHTYYHWKDIMFLRHEPLLEKFREMRAYEKKVKKAISKKNRDLAERLLTRKPSYTLDMLIRESKGFG
;
A
#
# COMPACT_ATOMS: atom_id res chain seq x y z
N GLU A 1 21.83 1.20 -21.05
CA GLU A 1 20.71 0.28 -21.33
C GLU A 1 19.41 1.07 -21.38
N GLY A 2 18.67 0.95 -22.49
CA GLY A 2 17.55 1.83 -22.83
C GLY A 2 16.46 1.84 -21.76
N ASN A 3 16.23 3.00 -21.17
CA ASN A 3 15.23 3.27 -20.14
C ASN A 3 13.82 3.30 -20.78
N ALA A 4 13.45 2.22 -21.49
CA ALA A 4 12.14 2.10 -22.09
C ALA A 4 11.09 2.23 -20.98
N ALA A 5 10.15 3.16 -21.15
CA ALA A 5 9.06 3.37 -20.20
C ALA A 5 8.31 2.03 -20.01
N ARG A 6 8.58 1.37 -18.88
CA ARG A 6 7.93 0.12 -18.51
C ARG A 6 6.63 0.44 -17.81
N TYR A 7 5.56 -0.19 -18.28
CA TYR A 7 4.23 -0.04 -17.72
C TYR A 7 3.77 -1.35 -17.12
N ILE A 8 3.08 -1.28 -15.99
CA ILE A 8 2.50 -2.45 -15.33
C ILE A 8 1.00 -2.28 -15.15
N THR A 9 0.27 -3.41 -15.16
CA THR A 9 -1.18 -3.37 -14.95
C THR A 9 -1.52 -3.08 -13.50
N ARG A 10 -2.72 -2.54 -13.24
CA ARG A 10 -3.24 -2.31 -11.87
C ARG A 10 -3.05 -3.52 -10.95
N SER A 11 -3.39 -4.72 -11.42
CA SER A 11 -3.27 -5.95 -10.63
C SER A 11 -1.82 -6.28 -10.27
N GLN A 12 -0.88 -6.02 -11.18
CA GLN A 12 0.54 -6.19 -10.91
C GLN A 12 1.03 -5.16 -9.88
N ALA A 13 0.64 -3.88 -10.04
CA ALA A 13 1.01 -2.82 -9.10
C ALA A 13 0.56 -3.13 -7.66
N VAL A 14 -0.70 -3.52 -7.50
CA VAL A 14 -1.27 -3.92 -6.20
C VAL A 14 -0.49 -5.09 -5.59
N LYS A 15 -0.16 -6.10 -6.40
CA LYS A 15 0.60 -7.27 -5.95
C LYS A 15 2.04 -6.90 -5.56
N SER A 16 2.71 -6.06 -6.34
CA SER A 16 4.07 -5.59 -6.06
C SER A 16 4.17 -4.77 -4.78
N LEU A 17 3.16 -3.95 -4.50
CA LEU A 17 3.09 -3.12 -3.28
C LEU A 17 2.56 -3.90 -2.06
N GLN A 18 2.00 -5.10 -2.26
CA GLN A 18 1.39 -5.93 -1.19
C GLN A 18 0.27 -5.23 -0.40
N VAL A 19 -0.41 -4.28 -1.06
CA VAL A 19 -1.52 -3.50 -0.51
C VAL A 19 -2.87 -4.04 -0.99
N SER A 20 -3.96 -3.63 -0.34
CA SER A 20 -5.30 -3.88 -0.86
C SER A 20 -5.61 -2.92 -2.02
N LEU A 21 -6.59 -3.28 -2.85
CA LEU A 21 -7.02 -2.43 -3.96
C LEU A 21 -7.52 -1.06 -3.47
N SER A 22 -8.26 -1.02 -2.36
CA SER A 22 -8.77 0.21 -1.77
C SER A 22 -7.65 1.12 -1.28
N LEU A 23 -6.60 0.54 -0.66
CA LEU A 23 -5.41 1.27 -0.23
C LEU A 23 -4.63 1.81 -1.43
N PHE A 24 -4.44 1.00 -2.46
CA PHE A 24 -3.78 1.41 -3.69
C PHE A 24 -4.46 2.63 -4.33
N ARG A 25 -5.80 2.64 -4.45
CA ARG A 25 -6.54 3.79 -4.98
C ARG A 25 -6.30 5.06 -4.19
N LYS A 26 -6.33 4.98 -2.85
CA LYS A 26 -6.05 6.13 -1.97
C LYS A 26 -4.63 6.63 -2.19
N LEU A 27 -3.63 5.74 -2.15
CA LEU A 27 -2.23 6.08 -2.40
C LEU A 27 -2.02 6.76 -3.76
N CYS A 28 -2.68 6.25 -4.81
CA CYS A 28 -2.62 6.86 -6.13
C CYS A 28 -3.16 8.29 -6.15
N ILE A 29 -4.33 8.54 -5.55
CA ILE A 29 -4.90 9.89 -5.46
C ILE A 29 -3.96 10.83 -4.69
N LEU A 30 -3.43 10.35 -3.57
CA LEU A 30 -2.62 11.16 -2.66
C LEU A 30 -1.25 11.52 -3.21
N LYS A 31 -0.62 10.61 -3.94
CA LYS A 31 0.68 10.83 -4.59
C LYS A 31 0.55 11.34 -6.03
N GLY A 32 -0.68 11.61 -6.50
CA GLY A 32 -0.92 12.10 -7.86
C GLY A 32 -0.51 11.10 -8.95
N ILE A 33 -0.62 9.81 -8.67
CA ILE A 33 -0.27 8.74 -9.61
C ILE A 33 -1.52 8.39 -10.41
N PHE A 34 -1.52 8.82 -11.66
CA PHE A 34 -2.61 8.59 -12.59
C PHE A 34 -2.31 7.42 -13.53
N PRO A 35 -3.36 6.72 -13.99
CA PRO A 35 -3.21 5.71 -15.02
C PRO A 35 -2.66 6.32 -16.32
N ARG A 36 -1.85 5.55 -17.03
CA ARG A 36 -1.19 5.95 -18.28
C ARG A 36 -1.63 5.00 -19.40
N GLU A 37 -1.72 5.52 -20.61
CA GLU A 37 -1.93 4.70 -21.80
C GLU A 37 -0.61 4.43 -22.53
N PRO A 38 -0.03 3.22 -22.40
CA PRO A 38 1.19 2.90 -23.12
C PRO A 38 0.91 2.73 -24.60
N LYS A 39 1.82 3.22 -25.45
CA LYS A 39 1.80 2.99 -26.90
C LYS A 39 1.83 1.50 -27.25
N LYS A 40 2.53 0.69 -26.44
CA LYS A 40 2.59 -0.78 -26.56
C LYS A 40 1.93 -1.43 -25.36
N LYS A 41 0.70 -1.92 -25.52
CA LYS A 41 -0.09 -2.59 -24.48
C LYS A 41 0.26 -4.08 -24.43
N MET A 42 1.09 -4.47 -23.45
CA MET A 42 1.61 -5.84 -23.33
C MET A 42 0.57 -6.89 -22.92
N LYS A 43 -0.54 -6.52 -22.28
CA LYS A 43 -1.57 -7.45 -21.78
C LYS A 43 -2.98 -7.16 -22.30
N GLY A 44 -3.11 -6.43 -23.41
CA GLY A 44 -4.41 -6.08 -24.01
C GLY A 44 -4.97 -4.73 -23.55
N ASN A 45 -6.08 -4.33 -24.17
CA ASN A 45 -6.65 -2.97 -24.15
C ASN A 45 -7.50 -2.66 -22.90
N HIS A 46 -8.03 -3.67 -22.23
CA HIS A 46 -9.00 -3.51 -21.12
C HIS A 46 -8.33 -3.27 -19.75
N HIS A 47 -7.01 -3.16 -19.71
CA HIS A 47 -6.28 -2.96 -18.46
C HIS A 47 -5.84 -1.52 -18.26
N THR A 48 -5.99 -1.06 -17.03
CA THR A 48 -5.37 0.18 -16.55
C THR A 48 -3.89 -0.05 -16.29
N TYR A 49 -3.04 0.75 -16.94
CA TYR A 49 -1.59 0.68 -16.79
C TYR A 49 -1.07 1.85 -15.94
N TYR A 50 0.02 1.61 -15.23
CA TYR A 50 0.75 2.58 -14.42
C TYR A 50 2.22 2.55 -14.82
N HIS A 51 2.90 3.68 -14.66
CA HIS A 51 4.32 3.74 -14.94
C HIS A 51 5.11 2.99 -13.85
N TRP A 52 6.07 2.15 -14.26
CA TRP A 52 6.86 1.35 -13.33
C TRP A 52 7.59 2.21 -12.30
N LYS A 53 8.13 3.37 -12.72
CA LYS A 53 8.84 4.28 -11.81
C LYS A 53 7.92 4.81 -10.69
N ASP A 54 6.67 5.14 -11.00
CA ASP A 54 5.70 5.62 -10.00
C ASP A 54 5.38 4.54 -8.97
N ILE A 55 5.24 3.29 -9.43
CA ILE A 55 5.00 2.15 -8.53
C ILE A 55 6.24 1.85 -7.70
N MET A 56 7.45 1.95 -8.26
CA MET A 56 8.68 1.82 -7.48
C MET A 56 8.85 2.94 -6.47
N PHE A 57 8.45 4.17 -6.81
CA PHE A 57 8.44 5.28 -5.87
C PHE A 57 7.51 4.99 -4.68
N LEU A 58 6.29 4.53 -4.95
CA LEU A 58 5.38 4.07 -3.89
C LEU A 58 5.96 2.92 -3.06
N ARG A 59 6.76 2.04 -3.67
CA ARG A 59 7.34 0.87 -2.98
C ARG A 59 8.38 1.26 -1.93
N HIS A 60 9.16 2.31 -2.19
CA HIS A 60 10.22 2.78 -1.29
C HIS A 60 9.71 3.76 -0.24
N GLU A 61 8.42 4.07 -0.25
CA GLU A 61 7.85 4.98 0.73
C GLU A 61 7.82 4.32 2.13
N PRO A 62 8.37 4.98 3.17
CA PRO A 62 8.44 4.45 4.54
C PRO A 62 7.05 4.13 5.11
N LEU A 63 6.01 4.73 4.53
CA LEU A 63 4.61 4.42 4.81
C LEU A 63 4.24 2.94 4.63
N LEU A 64 4.80 2.26 3.63
CA LEU A 64 4.53 0.84 3.41
C LEU A 64 5.05 -0.03 4.56
N GLU A 65 6.17 0.37 5.17
CA GLU A 65 6.72 -0.31 6.31
C GLU A 65 5.77 -0.21 7.51
N LYS A 66 5.23 1.00 7.77
CA LYS A 66 4.19 1.22 8.78
C LYS A 66 2.93 0.38 8.54
N PHE A 67 2.47 0.25 7.28
CA PHE A 67 1.34 -0.64 6.97
C PHE A 67 1.63 -2.11 7.27
N ARG A 68 2.86 -2.57 7.05
CA ARG A 68 3.28 -3.94 7.37
C ARG A 68 3.33 -4.17 8.87
N GLU A 69 3.88 -3.21 9.63
CA GLU A 69 3.90 -3.25 11.09
C GLU A 69 2.48 -3.33 11.66
N MET A 70 1.57 -2.49 11.17
CA MET A 70 0.17 -2.51 11.58
C MET A 70 -0.51 -3.85 11.26
N ARG A 71 -0.31 -4.40 10.05
CA ARG A 71 -0.86 -5.72 9.69
C ARG A 71 -0.28 -6.84 10.55
N ALA A 72 1.00 -6.78 10.88
CA ALA A 72 1.62 -7.74 11.80
C ALA A 72 1.00 -7.63 13.21
N TYR A 73 0.75 -6.40 13.68
CA TYR A 73 0.09 -6.15 14.96
C TYR A 73 -1.36 -6.66 14.97
N GLU A 74 -2.15 -6.38 13.92
CA GLU A 74 -3.51 -6.90 13.79
C GLU A 74 -3.56 -8.43 13.79
N LYS A 75 -2.57 -9.09 13.16
CA LYS A 75 -2.43 -10.54 13.23
C LYS A 75 -2.14 -11.02 14.66
N LYS A 76 -1.28 -10.31 15.42
CA LYS A 76 -1.00 -10.63 16.82
C LYS A 76 -2.27 -10.51 17.68
N VAL A 77 -3.04 -9.43 17.51
CA VAL A 77 -4.34 -9.23 18.20
C VAL A 77 -5.29 -10.38 17.86
N LYS A 78 -5.51 -10.68 16.57
CA LYS A 78 -6.39 -11.78 16.14
C LYS A 78 -5.96 -13.13 16.69
N LYS A 79 -4.64 -13.39 16.76
CA LYS A 79 -4.09 -14.62 17.35
C LYS A 79 -4.36 -14.71 18.85
N ALA A 80 -4.21 -13.62 19.59
CA ALA A 80 -4.53 -13.57 21.03
C ALA A 80 -6.03 -13.82 21.29
N ILE A 81 -6.91 -13.18 20.50
CA ILE A 81 -8.36 -13.40 20.55
C ILE A 81 -8.71 -14.86 20.24
N SER A 82 -8.14 -15.43 19.17
CA SER A 82 -8.39 -16.81 18.77
C SER A 82 -7.92 -17.83 19.81
N LYS A 83 -6.86 -17.53 20.56
CA LYS A 83 -6.38 -18.34 21.69
C LYS A 83 -7.19 -18.15 22.98
N LYS A 84 -8.27 -17.35 22.97
CA LYS A 84 -9.09 -16.97 24.13
C LYS A 84 -8.28 -16.34 25.28
N ASN A 85 -7.10 -15.78 24.98
CA ASN A 85 -6.28 -15.10 25.98
C ASN A 85 -6.77 -13.65 26.10
N ARG A 86 -7.79 -13.45 26.95
CA ARG A 86 -8.54 -12.18 27.09
C ARG A 86 -7.65 -11.03 27.58
N ASP A 87 -6.80 -11.25 28.58
CA ASP A 87 -5.89 -10.23 29.13
C ASP A 87 -4.91 -9.73 28.06
N LEU A 88 -4.26 -10.65 27.34
CA LEU A 88 -3.34 -10.30 26.28
C LEU A 88 -4.05 -9.59 25.12
N ALA A 89 -5.24 -10.04 24.73
CA ALA A 89 -6.03 -9.41 23.68
C ALA A 89 -6.42 -7.97 24.06
N GLU A 90 -6.86 -7.75 25.29
CA GLU A 90 -7.24 -6.43 25.80
C GLU A 90 -6.04 -5.48 25.89
N ARG A 91 -4.89 -5.95 26.39
CA ARG A 91 -3.63 -5.18 26.36
C ARG A 91 -3.20 -4.81 24.96
N LEU A 92 -3.35 -5.71 23.99
CA LEU A 92 -3.00 -5.41 22.61
C LEU A 92 -4.01 -4.47 21.94
N LEU A 93 -5.30 -4.54 22.30
CA LEU A 93 -6.33 -3.62 21.79
C LEU A 93 -6.16 -2.21 22.34
N THR A 94 -5.87 -2.08 23.64
CA THR A 94 -5.65 -0.78 24.31
C THR A 94 -4.38 -0.08 23.84
N ARG A 95 -3.32 -0.85 23.54
CA ARG A 95 -2.07 -0.34 22.95
C ARG A 95 -2.07 -0.30 21.43
N LYS A 96 -3.22 -0.54 20.79
CA LYS A 96 -3.29 -0.56 19.33
C LYS A 96 -2.86 0.82 18.83
N PRO A 97 -1.78 0.91 18.02
CA PRO A 97 -1.39 2.18 17.47
C PRO A 97 -2.52 2.67 16.55
N SER A 98 -3.15 3.78 16.91
CA SER A 98 -4.23 4.41 16.12
C SER A 98 -3.62 5.22 14.98
N TYR A 99 -2.90 4.54 14.10
CA TYR A 99 -2.47 5.15 12.85
C TYR A 99 -3.60 4.99 11.85
N THR A 100 -4.45 6.01 11.74
CA THR A 100 -5.37 6.06 10.61
C THR A 100 -4.55 6.24 9.33
N LEU A 101 -5.00 5.59 8.26
CA LEU A 101 -4.42 5.75 6.93
C LEU A 101 -4.22 7.24 6.58
N ASP A 102 -5.16 8.09 6.99
CA ASP A 102 -5.11 9.54 6.81
C ASP A 102 -3.96 10.23 7.57
N MET A 103 -3.73 9.86 8.85
CA MET A 103 -2.63 10.41 9.67
C MET A 103 -1.25 10.06 9.12
N LEU A 104 -1.06 8.81 8.76
CA LEU A 104 0.19 8.31 8.16
C LEU A 104 0.51 9.04 6.84
N ILE A 105 -0.52 9.26 6.02
CA ILE A 105 -0.41 9.99 4.77
C ILE A 105 -0.13 11.49 4.99
N ARG A 106 -0.73 12.10 6.01
CA ARG A 106 -0.48 13.50 6.40
C ARG A 106 0.95 13.69 6.89
N GLU A 107 1.50 12.72 7.63
CA GLU A 107 2.87 12.74 8.12
C GLU A 107 3.92 12.69 6.98
N SER A 108 3.64 11.94 5.90
CA SER A 108 4.46 11.94 4.67
C SER A 108 4.35 13.24 3.84
N LYS A 109 3.37 14.11 4.14
CA LYS A 109 3.26 15.47 3.57
C LYS A 109 3.96 16.55 4.40
N GLY A 110 4.82 16.19 5.35
CA GLY A 110 5.74 17.13 5.98
C GLY A 110 7.00 17.33 5.14
N PHE A 111 6.92 18.22 4.13
CA PHE A 111 7.98 18.93 3.38
C PHE A 111 7.69 18.93 1.86
N GLY A 112 7.46 20.14 1.34
CA GLY A 112 7.27 20.44 -0.08
C GLY A 112 6.26 21.56 -0.25
#